data_AF-A0AAD4UYN7-F1
#
_entry.id   AF-A0AAD4UYN7-F1
#
_cell.length_a   1.000
_cell.length_b   1.000
_cell.length_c   1.000
_cell.angle_alpha   90.00
_cell.angle_beta   90.00
_cell.angle_gamma   90.00
#
_symmetry.space_group_name_H-M   'P 1'
#
loop_
_entity.id
_entity.type
_entity.pdbx_description
1 polymer ?
#
loop_
_entity_poly.entity_id
_entity_poly.type
_entity_poly.pdbx_seq_one_letter_code
_entity_poly.pdbx_strand_id
1 'polypeptide(L)'
;MEAKKWGFTITLFIFAVVPFPLLILQNPNKPWEYVDKILGILGGDDSIYPSGNYKVNGDHIQDLSVSPNLQLILCSRTVKVHRLKYNRRKQEKEEEEEVLVVHGIDVQSDDYVKFDVYINLVDESIVSPSFSEFAGTFVHIPHGKRDANGKTNLKLGISEVLEDLEADSDESIWVTLISRTKSCTYTIIDGLQIEYMR
;
A
#
# COMPACT_ATOMS: atom_id res chain seq x y z
N MET A 1 67.32 -16.66 15.27
CA MET A 1 66.44 -15.83 14.41
C MET A 1 65.64 -16.79 13.54
N GLU A 2 64.42 -17.11 13.96
CA GLU A 2 63.50 -17.98 13.20
C GLU A 2 62.41 -17.13 12.55
N ALA A 3 62.30 -17.23 11.23
CA ALA A 3 61.26 -16.57 10.47
C ALA A 3 59.99 -17.42 10.49
N LYS A 4 58.94 -16.94 11.17
CA LYS A 4 57.62 -17.55 11.19
C LYS A 4 56.90 -17.27 9.86
N LYS A 5 56.77 -18.29 9.01
CA LYS A 5 55.93 -18.26 7.81
C LYS A 5 54.45 -18.21 8.24
N TRP A 6 53.78 -17.10 7.96
CA TRP A 6 52.32 -16.99 8.06
C TRP A 6 51.71 -17.42 6.73
N GLY A 7 50.95 -18.52 6.74
CA GLY A 7 50.10 -18.89 5.61
C GLY A 7 48.81 -18.08 5.68
N PHE A 8 48.70 -17.03 4.87
CA PHE A 8 47.42 -16.37 4.60
C PHE A 8 46.74 -17.11 3.45
N THR A 9 45.72 -17.92 3.77
CA THR A 9 44.77 -18.42 2.78
C THR A 9 43.83 -17.28 2.39
N ILE A 10 44.01 -16.74 1.18
CA ILE A 10 43.12 -15.74 0.58
C ILE A 10 41.92 -16.49 -0.02
N THR A 11 40.77 -16.41 0.62
CA THR A 11 39.50 -16.86 0.02
C THR A 11 39.03 -15.79 -0.95
N LEU A 12 39.23 -16.03 -2.24
CA LEU A 12 38.75 -15.18 -3.33
C LEU A 12 37.23 -15.35 -3.47
N PHE A 13 36.44 -14.52 -2.78
CA PHE A 13 35.01 -14.37 -3.10
C PHE A 13 34.89 -13.53 -4.36
N ILE A 14 34.75 -14.20 -5.51
CA ILE A 14 34.37 -13.57 -6.76
C ILE A 14 32.89 -13.18 -6.61
N PHE A 15 32.63 -11.92 -6.23
CA PHE A 15 31.33 -11.31 -6.52
C PHE A 15 31.24 -11.20 -8.03
N ALA A 16 30.54 -12.15 -8.65
CA ALA A 16 30.06 -11.98 -10.01
C ALA A 16 29.13 -10.77 -10.00
N VAL A 17 29.67 -9.60 -10.34
CA VAL A 17 28.88 -8.47 -10.82
C VAL A 17 28.30 -8.94 -12.15
N VAL A 18 27.15 -9.60 -12.08
CA VAL A 18 26.34 -9.87 -13.26
C VAL A 18 26.00 -8.50 -13.83
N PRO A 19 26.42 -8.17 -15.07
CA PRO A 19 26.12 -6.88 -15.65
C PRO A 19 24.61 -6.83 -15.88
N PHE A 20 23.92 -6.16 -14.95
CA PHE A 20 22.48 -5.93 -14.93
C PHE A 20 21.89 -5.21 -16.18
N PRO A 21 22.65 -4.59 -17.11
CA PRO A 21 22.05 -4.03 -18.32
C PRO A 21 21.71 -5.03 -19.43
N LEU A 22 22.19 -6.29 -19.40
CA LEU A 22 22.10 -7.17 -20.58
C LEU A 22 20.91 -8.13 -20.63
N LEU A 23 20.08 -8.20 -19.58
CA LEU A 23 18.96 -9.16 -19.51
C LEU A 23 17.59 -8.57 -19.90
N ILE A 24 17.48 -7.25 -20.05
CA ILE A 24 16.24 -6.59 -20.51
C ILE A 24 16.03 -6.77 -22.04
N LEU A 25 17.06 -7.17 -22.78
CA LEU A 25 17.02 -7.29 -24.25
C LEU A 25 16.60 -8.66 -24.78
N GLN A 26 16.37 -9.66 -23.91
CA GLN A 26 16.05 -11.02 -24.37
C GLN A 26 14.55 -11.27 -24.56
N ASN A 27 13.64 -10.53 -23.88
CA ASN A 27 12.20 -10.66 -24.12
C ASN A 27 11.39 -9.45 -23.59
N PRO A 28 11.04 -8.46 -24.44
CA PRO A 28 10.35 -7.24 -24.00
C PRO A 28 8.90 -7.48 -23.54
N ASN A 29 8.33 -8.66 -23.80
CA ASN A 29 6.93 -8.97 -23.51
C ASN A 29 6.71 -9.63 -22.14
N LYS A 30 7.79 -9.93 -21.39
CA LYS A 30 7.70 -10.58 -20.07
C LYS A 30 8.70 -10.01 -19.06
N PRO A 31 8.68 -8.69 -18.79
CA PRO A 31 9.57 -8.08 -17.80
C PRO A 31 9.31 -8.57 -16.37
N TRP A 32 8.11 -9.11 -16.11
CA TRP A 32 7.65 -9.56 -14.80
C TRP A 32 8.37 -10.81 -14.28
N GLU A 33 8.77 -11.76 -15.13
CA GLU A 33 9.52 -12.96 -14.69
C GLU A 33 10.88 -12.60 -14.05
N TYR A 34 11.39 -11.40 -14.36
CA TYR A 34 12.67 -10.91 -13.83
C TYR A 34 12.53 -10.24 -12.46
N VAL A 35 11.40 -9.58 -12.20
CA VAL A 35 11.12 -8.98 -10.88
C VAL A 35 10.88 -10.06 -9.84
N ASP A 36 10.22 -11.16 -10.19
CA ASP A 36 9.98 -12.30 -9.28
C ASP A 36 11.31 -12.91 -8.79
N LYS A 37 12.31 -12.98 -9.68
CA LYS A 37 13.65 -13.49 -9.35
C LYS A 37 14.45 -12.55 -8.44
N ILE A 38 14.22 -11.24 -8.53
CA ILE A 38 14.82 -10.22 -7.66
C ILE A 38 14.13 -10.21 -6.29
N LEU A 39 12.80 -10.38 -6.25
CA LEU A 39 12.02 -10.48 -5.02
C LEU A 39 12.40 -11.72 -4.20
N GLY A 40 12.68 -12.85 -4.87
CA GLY A 40 13.16 -14.06 -4.20
C GLY A 40 14.53 -13.93 -3.52
N ILE A 41 15.40 -13.02 -3.98
CA ILE A 41 16.72 -12.76 -3.35
C ILE A 41 16.57 -11.89 -2.08
N LEU A 42 15.50 -11.08 -2.01
CA LEU A 42 15.19 -10.21 -0.87
C LEU A 42 14.26 -10.85 0.18
N GLY A 43 13.99 -12.16 0.07
CA GLY A 43 13.20 -12.90 1.06
C GLY A 43 11.68 -12.70 0.97
N GLY A 44 11.17 -12.20 -0.16
CA GLY A 44 9.73 -12.22 -0.46
C GLY A 44 9.32 -13.59 -0.98
N ASP A 45 8.66 -14.40 -0.15
CA ASP A 45 8.07 -15.68 -0.56
C ASP A 45 6.68 -15.47 -1.19
N ASP A 46 6.44 -15.98 -2.39
CA ASP A 46 5.17 -15.87 -3.11
C ASP A 46 4.20 -16.97 -2.67
N SER A 47 3.27 -16.63 -1.79
CA SER A 47 2.00 -17.35 -1.63
C SER A 47 0.84 -16.39 -1.88
N ILE A 48 0.66 -16.12 -3.17
CA ILE A 48 -0.44 -15.39 -3.78
C ILE A 48 -1.74 -16.22 -3.64
N TYR A 49 -2.72 -15.69 -2.91
CA TYR A 49 -4.10 -16.14 -2.64
C TYR A 49 -4.33 -17.55 -2.03
N PRO A 50 -4.52 -17.68 -0.71
CA PRO A 50 -5.14 -18.88 -0.15
C PRO A 50 -6.66 -18.84 -0.39
N SER A 51 -7.16 -19.84 -1.12
CA SER A 51 -8.59 -20.18 -1.14
C SER A 51 -9.04 -20.65 0.25
N GLY A 52 -10.08 -20.01 0.80
CA GLY A 52 -11.00 -20.68 1.71
C GLY A 52 -10.71 -20.58 3.22
N ASN A 53 -11.66 -19.93 3.89
CA ASN A 53 -12.27 -20.29 5.19
C ASN A 53 -11.47 -20.03 6.47
N TYR A 54 -11.64 -18.83 7.02
CA TYR A 54 -11.54 -18.58 8.46
C TYR A 54 -12.89 -18.12 9.00
N LYS A 55 -13.29 -18.73 10.12
CA LYS A 55 -14.60 -18.53 10.77
C LYS A 55 -14.66 -17.14 11.40
N VAL A 56 -15.75 -16.44 11.10
CA VAL A 56 -16.10 -15.11 11.60
C VAL A 56 -16.62 -15.22 13.03
N ASN A 57 -15.98 -14.54 13.98
CA ASN A 57 -16.65 -14.07 15.19
C ASN A 57 -16.92 -12.59 14.97
N GLY A 58 -18.15 -12.28 14.55
CA GLY A 58 -18.61 -10.90 14.46
C GLY A 58 -18.68 -10.34 15.87
N ASP A 59 -17.99 -9.23 16.11
CA ASP A 59 -18.31 -8.21 17.13
C ASP A 59 -17.11 -7.26 17.32
N HIS A 60 -16.84 -6.35 16.37
CA HIS A 60 -16.30 -5.02 16.70
C HIS A 60 -16.28 -4.06 15.50
N ILE A 61 -17.35 -3.29 15.32
CA ILE A 61 -17.31 -2.05 14.53
C ILE A 61 -17.21 -0.90 15.53
N GLN A 62 -16.04 -0.26 15.62
CA GLN A 62 -15.87 0.94 16.44
C GLN A 62 -16.12 2.18 15.58
N ASP A 63 -17.20 2.91 15.90
CA ASP A 63 -17.40 4.29 15.48
C ASP A 63 -16.34 5.17 16.16
N LEU A 64 -15.37 5.66 15.38
CA LEU A 64 -14.29 6.51 15.85
C LEU A 64 -14.23 7.79 15.00
N SER A 65 -15.32 8.54 15.00
CA SER A 65 -15.39 9.91 14.50
C SER A 65 -14.59 10.92 15.34
N VAL A 66 -13.98 10.52 16.47
CA VAL A 66 -13.17 11.41 17.32
C VAL A 66 -12.00 10.68 17.98
N SER A 67 -10.81 10.66 17.37
CA SER A 67 -9.54 10.56 18.14
C SER A 67 -8.31 10.95 17.30
N PRO A 68 -7.47 11.90 17.78
CA PRO A 68 -6.33 12.45 17.02
C PRO A 68 -5.04 11.61 17.10
N ASN A 69 -5.11 10.35 17.52
CA ASN A 69 -3.93 9.48 17.63
C ASN A 69 -4.31 8.03 17.30
N LEU A 70 -4.32 7.66 16.02
CA LEU A 70 -4.39 6.26 15.61
C LEU A 70 -2.98 5.65 15.59
N GLN A 71 -2.58 5.00 16.68
CA GLN A 71 -1.48 4.04 16.67
C GLN A 71 -2.05 2.70 16.17
N LEU A 72 -1.69 2.24 14.96
CA LEU A 72 -2.31 1.05 14.34
C LEU A 72 -1.30 -0.02 13.93
N ILE A 73 -1.69 -1.27 14.20
CA ILE A 73 -1.14 -2.50 13.61
C ILE A 73 -2.08 -2.85 12.45
N LEU A 74 -1.63 -2.69 11.20
CA LEU A 74 -2.51 -2.78 10.02
C LEU A 74 -2.54 -4.20 9.45
N CYS A 75 -3.61 -4.93 9.74
CA CYS A 75 -4.02 -6.04 8.86
C CYS A 75 -5.21 -5.57 8.00
N SER A 76 -6.24 -4.96 8.62
CA SER A 76 -7.25 -4.15 7.95
C SER A 76 -7.79 -3.07 8.89
N ARG A 77 -8.24 -1.92 8.34
CA ARG A 77 -8.89 -0.85 9.10
C ARG A 77 -9.94 -0.15 8.27
N THR A 78 -11.16 -0.07 8.80
CA THR A 78 -12.29 0.62 8.17
C THR A 78 -12.68 1.88 8.97
N VAL A 79 -12.84 3.02 8.30
CA VAL A 79 -13.13 4.32 8.90
C VAL A 79 -14.23 5.03 8.11
N LYS A 80 -15.18 5.64 8.82
CA LYS A 80 -16.22 6.47 8.21
C LYS A 80 -15.68 7.87 7.93
N VAL A 81 -15.82 8.36 6.70
CA VAL A 81 -15.36 9.68 6.27
C VAL A 81 -16.55 10.49 5.76
N HIS A 82 -16.74 11.69 6.29
CA HIS A 82 -17.83 12.60 5.90
C HIS A 82 -17.48 13.37 4.62
N ARG A 83 -18.49 13.57 3.77
CA ARG A 83 -18.40 14.34 2.53
C ARG A 83 -19.01 15.73 2.74
N LEU A 84 -18.36 16.76 2.23
CA LEU A 84 -18.88 18.14 2.34
C LEU A 84 -19.93 18.46 1.27
N LYS A 85 -19.82 17.83 0.10
CA LYS A 85 -20.74 17.92 -1.03
C LYS A 85 -21.17 16.51 -1.41
N TYR A 86 -22.48 16.32 -1.60
CA TYR A 86 -23.11 15.08 -2.05
C TYR A 86 -24.22 15.45 -3.04
N ASN A 87 -24.65 14.51 -3.89
CA ASN A 87 -25.55 14.77 -5.02
C ASN A 87 -25.03 15.86 -5.99
N ARG A 88 -23.73 15.85 -6.30
CA ARG A 88 -23.12 16.80 -7.23
C ARG A 88 -23.69 16.64 -8.64
N ARG A 89 -23.91 17.76 -9.33
CA ARG A 89 -24.33 17.72 -10.74
C ARG A 89 -23.16 17.26 -11.62
N LYS A 90 -23.46 16.65 -12.78
CA LYS A 90 -22.44 16.19 -13.72
C LYS A 90 -21.38 17.27 -14.05
N GLN A 91 -21.82 18.50 -14.31
CA GLN A 91 -20.90 19.61 -14.58
C GLN A 91 -19.97 19.91 -13.38
N GLU A 92 -20.46 19.83 -12.14
CA GLU A 92 -19.65 20.08 -10.94
C GLU A 92 -18.60 18.99 -10.73
N LYS A 93 -18.87 17.75 -11.17
CA LYS A 93 -17.91 16.65 -11.15
C LYS A 93 -16.83 16.81 -12.22
N GLU A 94 -17.20 17.33 -13.38
CA GLU A 94 -16.25 17.64 -14.47
C GLU A 94 -15.34 18.82 -14.12
N GLU A 95 -15.81 19.75 -13.28
CA GLU A 95 -15.05 20.93 -12.84
C GLU A 95 -14.20 20.70 -11.57
N GLU A 96 -14.63 19.81 -10.67
CA GLU A 96 -13.96 19.51 -9.40
C GLU A 96 -13.92 17.99 -9.14
N GLU A 97 -12.73 17.43 -8.91
CA GLU A 97 -12.55 16.04 -8.49
C GLU A 97 -12.70 15.90 -6.98
N GLU A 98 -13.47 14.91 -6.51
CA GLU A 98 -13.45 14.47 -5.11
C GLU A 98 -12.21 13.63 -4.87
N VAL A 99 -11.34 14.07 -3.98
CA VAL A 99 -10.05 13.43 -3.70
C VAL A 99 -10.03 12.92 -2.26
N LEU A 100 -9.91 11.61 -2.08
CA LEU A 100 -9.59 11.00 -0.79
C LEU A 100 -8.11 11.24 -0.46
N VAL A 101 -7.86 11.82 0.70
CA VAL A 101 -6.51 12.09 1.21
C VAL A 101 -6.26 11.25 2.46
N VAL A 102 -5.29 10.33 2.36
CA VAL A 102 -4.69 9.63 3.50
C VAL A 102 -3.53 10.48 3.99
N HIS A 103 -3.73 11.16 5.13
CA HIS A 103 -2.81 12.16 5.66
C HIS A 103 -1.83 11.55 6.66
N GLY A 104 -0.58 11.98 6.59
CA GLY A 104 0.41 11.75 7.63
C GLY A 104 0.88 10.30 7.72
N ILE A 105 1.04 9.64 6.58
CA ILE A 105 1.58 8.29 6.48
C ILE A 105 3.06 8.32 6.88
N ASP A 106 3.36 7.73 8.03
CA ASP A 106 4.71 7.61 8.59
C ASP A 106 5.17 6.15 8.51
N VAL A 107 6.24 5.93 7.75
CA VAL A 107 6.83 4.61 7.46
C VAL A 107 8.32 4.69 7.73
N GLN A 108 8.88 3.68 8.40
CA GLN A 108 10.32 3.58 8.61
C GLN A 108 11.04 3.40 7.26
N SER A 109 12.17 4.08 7.06
CA SER A 109 12.84 4.16 5.76
C SER A 109 13.34 2.81 5.22
N ASP A 110 13.55 1.83 6.09
CA ASP A 110 13.98 0.47 5.77
C ASP A 110 12.83 -0.53 5.59
N ASP A 111 11.59 -0.13 5.89
CA ASP A 111 10.43 -1.01 5.83
C ASP A 111 9.72 -0.97 4.47
N TYR A 112 9.38 -2.14 3.93
CA TYR A 112 8.46 -2.25 2.81
C TYR A 112 7.02 -2.21 3.31
N VAL A 113 6.27 -1.20 2.88
CA VAL A 113 4.86 -1.04 3.24
C VAL A 113 4.03 -0.97 1.97
N LYS A 114 3.01 -1.82 1.90
CA LYS A 114 1.99 -1.76 0.85
C LYS A 114 0.62 -1.89 1.49
N PHE A 115 -0.30 -1.00 1.15
CA PHE A 115 -1.71 -1.16 1.49
C PHE A 115 -2.60 -0.69 0.36
N ASP A 116 -3.73 -1.36 0.21
CA ASP A 116 -4.77 -1.02 -0.74
C ASP A 116 -5.87 -0.23 -0.03
N VAL A 117 -6.53 0.65 -0.78
CA VAL A 117 -7.61 1.51 -0.30
C VAL A 117 -8.88 1.13 -1.04
N TYR A 118 -9.94 0.86 -0.28
CA TYR A 118 -11.26 0.52 -0.79
C TYR A 118 -12.31 1.49 -0.25
N ILE A 119 -13.37 1.73 -1.04
CA ILE A 119 -14.53 2.54 -0.67
C ILE A 119 -15.76 1.62 -0.59
N ASN A 120 -16.52 1.75 0.50
CA ASN A 120 -17.74 0.99 0.78
C ASN A 120 -17.59 -0.53 0.58
N LEU A 121 -16.44 -1.07 0.99
CA LEU A 121 -16.15 -2.49 0.87
C LEU A 121 -17.16 -3.33 1.66
N VAL A 122 -17.80 -4.30 1.00
CA VAL A 122 -18.82 -5.16 1.59
C VAL A 122 -18.21 -6.30 2.41
N ASP A 123 -17.16 -6.94 1.87
CA ASP A 123 -16.52 -8.11 2.47
C ASP A 123 -14.99 -8.03 2.34
N GLU A 124 -14.32 -7.87 3.48
CA GLU A 124 -12.84 -7.83 3.56
C GLU A 124 -12.17 -9.15 3.14
N SER A 125 -12.91 -10.27 3.10
CA SER A 125 -12.38 -11.56 2.68
C SER A 125 -12.32 -11.74 1.15
N ILE A 126 -13.08 -10.93 0.40
CA ILE A 126 -13.16 -10.99 -1.06
C ILE A 126 -12.76 -9.62 -1.61
N VAL A 127 -11.45 -9.42 -1.79
CA VAL A 127 -10.90 -8.13 -2.23
C VAL A 127 -10.05 -8.30 -3.48
N SER A 128 -10.28 -7.44 -4.48
CA SER A 128 -9.53 -7.42 -5.73
C SER A 128 -9.38 -6.00 -6.24
N PRO A 129 -8.23 -5.62 -6.83
CA PRO A 129 -8.08 -4.35 -7.55
C PRO A 129 -9.01 -4.22 -8.77
N SER A 130 -9.65 -5.31 -9.21
CA SER A 130 -10.59 -5.31 -10.34
C SER A 130 -12.03 -5.00 -9.93
N PHE A 131 -12.31 -4.81 -8.64
CA PHE A 131 -13.64 -4.44 -8.17
C PHE A 131 -13.82 -2.92 -8.14
N SER A 132 -15.06 -2.45 -8.29
CA SER A 132 -15.39 -1.02 -8.31
C SER A 132 -15.09 -0.34 -6.98
N GLU A 133 -15.08 -1.08 -5.87
CA GLU A 133 -14.71 -0.56 -4.56
C GLU A 133 -13.24 -0.15 -4.45
N PHE A 134 -12.36 -0.60 -5.35
CA PHE A 134 -10.93 -0.31 -5.27
C PHE A 134 -10.61 1.13 -5.69
N ALA A 135 -10.01 1.90 -4.79
CA ALA A 135 -9.65 3.30 -5.03
C ALA A 135 -8.16 3.51 -5.34
N GLY A 136 -7.29 2.63 -4.87
CA GLY A 136 -5.86 2.72 -5.14
C GLY A 136 -4.96 2.00 -4.16
N THR A 137 -3.65 2.13 -4.35
CA THR A 137 -2.63 1.47 -3.53
C THR A 137 -1.56 2.48 -3.11
N PHE A 138 -1.15 2.40 -1.86
CA PHE A 138 0.10 3.00 -1.37
C PHE A 138 1.22 1.98 -1.41
N VAL A 139 2.41 2.40 -1.87
CA VAL A 139 3.63 1.60 -1.79
C VAL A 139 4.79 2.46 -1.30
N HIS A 140 5.39 2.07 -0.18
CA HIS A 140 6.70 2.54 0.24
C HIS A 140 7.73 1.46 -0.08
N ILE A 141 8.79 1.87 -0.79
CA ILE A 141 9.92 1.01 -1.14
C ILE A 141 11.12 1.47 -0.30
N PRO A 142 11.76 0.55 0.45
CA PRO A 142 12.98 0.86 1.18
C PRO A 142 14.03 1.46 0.26
N HIS A 143 14.55 2.63 0.62
CA HIS A 143 15.62 3.29 -0.11
C HIS A 143 16.74 3.65 0.88
N GLY A 144 17.98 3.32 0.52
CA GLY A 144 19.12 3.37 1.44
C GLY A 144 19.37 4.73 2.09
N LYS A 145 19.97 4.70 3.29
CA LYS A 145 20.38 5.81 4.19
C LYS A 145 20.30 7.22 3.59
N ARG A 146 19.10 7.77 3.52
CA ARG A 146 18.88 9.20 3.49
C ARG A 146 17.97 9.50 4.66
N ASP A 147 18.33 10.51 5.44
CA ASP A 147 17.57 10.98 6.61
C ASP A 147 16.23 11.60 6.17
N ALA A 148 15.33 10.76 5.66
CA ALA A 148 14.02 11.15 5.18
C ALA A 148 12.95 10.43 6.01
N ASN A 149 13.02 10.60 7.33
CA ASN A 149 11.85 10.43 8.18
C ASN A 149 10.89 11.58 7.87
N GLY A 150 10.08 11.41 6.84
CA GLY A 150 9.09 12.37 6.40
C GLY A 150 7.72 11.72 6.29
N LYS A 151 6.72 12.33 6.91
CA LYS A 151 5.33 11.96 6.68
C LYS A 151 4.96 12.23 5.22
N THR A 152 4.27 11.28 4.62
CA THR A 152 3.76 11.38 3.25
C THR A 152 2.25 11.36 3.23
N ASN A 153 1.66 11.85 2.14
CA ASN A 153 0.21 11.81 1.94
C ASN A 153 -0.09 11.04 0.65
N LEU A 154 -1.13 10.21 0.68
CA LEU A 154 -1.70 9.61 -0.54
C LEU A 154 -2.95 10.40 -0.94
N LYS A 155 -3.06 10.76 -2.22
CA LYS A 155 -4.23 11.40 -2.80
C LYS A 155 -4.81 10.50 -3.89
N LEU A 156 -6.08 10.15 -3.78
CA LEU A 156 -6.80 9.30 -4.73
C LEU A 156 -8.03 10.04 -5.23
N GLY A 157 -8.19 10.19 -6.54
CA GLY A 157 -9.45 10.64 -7.14
C GLY A 157 -10.50 9.54 -6.96
N ILE A 158 -11.67 9.90 -6.44
CA ILE A 158 -12.73 8.95 -6.10
C ILE A 158 -14.07 9.28 -6.77
N SER A 159 -14.17 10.32 -7.62
CA SER A 159 -15.45 10.67 -8.23
C SER A 159 -16.03 9.52 -9.08
N GLU A 160 -15.18 8.85 -9.86
CA GLU A 160 -15.59 7.69 -10.69
C GLU A 160 -15.99 6.49 -9.81
N VAL A 161 -15.21 6.21 -8.75
CA VAL A 161 -15.52 5.14 -7.78
C VAL A 161 -16.88 5.36 -7.11
N LEU A 162 -17.20 6.61 -6.73
CA LEU A 162 -18.50 6.93 -6.12
C LEU A 162 -19.67 6.79 -7.10
N GLU A 163 -19.45 7.05 -8.39
CA GLU A 163 -20.46 6.87 -9.42
C GLU A 163 -20.73 5.38 -9.70
N ASP A 164 -19.66 4.58 -9.84
CA ASP A 164 -19.75 3.13 -10.05
C ASP A 164 -20.43 2.40 -8.88
N LEU A 165 -20.27 2.93 -7.66
CA LEU A 165 -20.90 2.40 -6.45
C LEU A 165 -22.29 2.99 -6.17
N GLU A 166 -22.81 3.87 -7.04
CA GLU A 166 -24.06 4.60 -6.85
C GLU A 166 -24.13 5.37 -5.50
N ALA A 167 -22.97 5.77 -4.97
CA ALA A 167 -22.79 6.37 -3.64
C ALA A 167 -22.76 7.91 -3.65
N ASP A 168 -23.05 8.54 -4.79
CA ASP A 168 -23.02 10.00 -4.94
C ASP A 168 -23.92 10.75 -3.94
N SER A 169 -25.05 10.15 -3.59
CA SER A 169 -26.04 10.72 -2.68
C SER A 169 -25.68 10.58 -1.20
N ASP A 170 -24.66 9.80 -0.88
CA ASP A 170 -24.32 9.46 0.49
C ASP A 170 -23.54 10.59 1.17
N GLU A 171 -23.99 11.01 2.35
CA GLU A 171 -23.34 12.05 3.16
C GLU A 171 -21.96 11.62 3.70
N SER A 172 -21.68 10.32 3.69
CA SER A 172 -20.45 9.73 4.21
C SER A 172 -20.17 8.40 3.54
N ILE A 173 -18.89 8.05 3.45
CA ILE A 173 -18.43 6.78 2.90
C ILE A 173 -17.61 6.00 3.93
N TRP A 174 -17.51 4.70 3.75
CA TRP A 174 -16.60 3.84 4.49
C TRP A 174 -15.32 3.64 3.70
N VAL A 175 -14.18 3.96 4.29
CA VAL A 175 -12.86 3.78 3.69
C VAL A 175 -12.17 2.63 4.41
N THR A 176 -11.79 1.60 3.66
CA THR A 176 -11.08 0.43 4.18
C THR A 176 -9.65 0.41 3.67
N LEU A 177 -8.69 0.44 4.60
CA LEU A 177 -7.26 0.29 4.34
C LEU A 177 -6.87 -1.16 4.63
N ILE A 178 -6.36 -1.88 3.62
CA ILE A 178 -5.96 -3.28 3.74
C ILE A 178 -4.46 -3.40 3.53
N SER A 179 -3.75 -3.81 4.58
CA SER A 179 -2.31 -4.08 4.45
C SER A 179 -2.09 -5.29 3.56
N ARG A 180 -1.13 -5.16 2.64
CA ARG A 180 -0.66 -6.25 1.78
C ARG A 180 0.72 -6.76 2.20
N THR A 181 1.31 -6.18 3.25
CA THR A 181 2.57 -6.66 3.83
C THR A 181 2.29 -7.81 4.80
N LYS A 182 3.10 -8.88 4.75
CA LYS A 182 2.92 -10.11 5.54
C LYS A 182 3.02 -9.89 7.06
N SER A 183 3.96 -9.05 7.47
CA SER A 183 3.95 -8.47 8.80
C SER A 183 3.04 -7.26 8.73
N CYS A 184 2.05 -7.16 9.61
CA CYS A 184 1.25 -5.96 9.79
C CYS A 184 2.17 -4.86 10.34
N THR A 185 3.01 -4.30 9.44
CA THR A 185 4.08 -3.35 9.74
C THR A 185 3.46 -2.10 10.30
N TYR A 186 4.11 -1.55 11.33
CA TYR A 186 3.60 -0.39 12.04
C TYR A 186 3.72 0.85 11.15
N THR A 187 2.63 1.16 10.45
CA THR A 187 2.48 2.41 9.69
C THR A 187 1.52 3.30 10.47
N ILE A 188 1.99 4.48 10.85
CA ILE A 188 1.12 5.47 11.47
C ILE A 188 0.45 6.27 10.36
N ILE A 189 -0.85 6.49 10.49
CA ILE A 189 -1.63 7.35 9.62
C ILE A 189 -2.31 8.38 10.51
N ASP A 190 -2.12 9.66 10.23
CA ASP A 190 -2.70 10.73 11.04
C ASP A 190 -4.21 10.86 10.81
N GLY A 191 -4.69 10.66 9.59
CA GLY A 191 -6.12 10.74 9.30
C GLY A 191 -6.53 10.51 7.85
N LEU A 192 -7.84 10.54 7.64
CA LEU A 192 -8.50 10.43 6.34
C LEU A 192 -9.43 11.63 6.16
N GLN A 193 -9.38 12.28 5.01
CA GLN A 193 -10.25 13.41 4.68
C GLN A 193 -10.56 13.44 3.18
N ILE A 194 -11.61 14.18 2.81
CA ILE A 194 -11.98 14.41 1.41
C ILE A 194 -11.71 15.89 1.07
N GLU A 195 -10.95 16.09 0.00
CA GLU A 195 -10.65 17.40 -0.58
C GLU A 195 -11.33 17.51 -1.96
N TYR A 196 -11.52 18.75 -2.43
CA TYR A 196 -12.05 19.04 -3.77
C TYR A 196 -10.94 19.73 -4.57
N MET A 197 -10.55 19.13 -5.69
CA MET A 197 -9.46 19.63 -6.53
C MET A 197 -10.00 20.02 -7.91
N ARG A 198 -9.70 21.25 -8.36
CA ARG A 198 -10.00 21.74 -9.71
C ARG A 198 -8.85 21.45 -10.67
#